data_AF-A0A1I7F853-F1
#
_entry.id   AF-A0A1I7F853-F1
#
_cell.length_a   1.000
_cell.length_b   1.000
_cell.length_c   1.000
_cell.angle_alpha   90.00
_cell.angle_beta   90.00
_cell.angle_gamma   90.00
#
_symmetry.space_group_name_H-M   'P 1'
#
loop_
_entity.id
_entity.type
_entity.pdbx_description
1 polymer ?
#
loop_
_entity_poly.entity_id
_entity_poly.type
_entity_poly.pdbx_seq_one_letter_code
_entity_poly.pdbx_strand_id
1 'polypeptide(L)'
;MEKKRKFKIVNVVLSMTFFMVLTIMTGCGKKEDSALSAYKTSMSEFYDKLAEYDSSINGINPDSDSAKEELLGYLDEMNEAYKAMGELKVPNEFSGIADIASEAKDYMQMANECYHKAYDNEFDEESLSLASQYYERANKRTFIMLQVLHGENPTDEGVSVTTEDAFKFATISDDDEAEETEEVTEDTESTE
;
A
#
# COMPACT_ATOMS: atom_id res chain seq x y z
N MET A 1 16.32 44.27 -35.40
CA MET A 1 17.22 44.70 -34.30
C MET A 1 17.25 43.60 -33.26
N GLU A 2 18.24 42.71 -33.29
CA GLU A 2 18.34 41.61 -32.32
C GLU A 2 19.61 41.78 -31.48
N LYS A 3 19.40 42.13 -30.20
CA LYS A 3 20.46 42.30 -29.20
C LYS A 3 20.97 40.92 -28.77
N LYS A 4 22.14 40.51 -29.27
CA LYS A 4 22.91 39.39 -28.72
C LYS A 4 23.41 39.75 -27.33
N ARG A 5 22.79 39.21 -26.27
CA ARG A 5 23.31 39.30 -24.90
C ARG A 5 24.33 38.19 -24.67
N LYS A 6 25.59 38.60 -24.48
CA LYS A 6 26.70 37.73 -24.10
C LYS A 6 26.55 37.34 -22.62
N PHE A 7 26.27 36.08 -22.33
CA PHE A 7 26.36 35.56 -20.97
C PHE A 7 27.80 35.15 -20.69
N LYS A 8 28.41 35.80 -19.70
CA LYS A 8 29.77 35.51 -19.24
C LYS A 8 29.73 34.24 -18.39
N ILE A 9 30.50 33.23 -18.78
CA ILE A 9 30.75 32.04 -17.97
C ILE A 9 31.59 32.50 -16.77
N VAL A 10 31.00 32.46 -15.59
CA VAL A 10 31.71 32.72 -14.33
C VAL A 10 32.11 31.35 -13.78
N ASN A 11 33.36 30.97 -14.04
CA ASN A 11 34.03 29.87 -13.37
C ASN A 11 34.22 30.24 -11.90
N VAL A 12 33.41 29.67 -11.01
CA VAL A 12 33.67 29.69 -9.57
C VAL A 12 34.17 28.31 -9.20
N VAL A 13 35.49 28.22 -9.03
CA VAL A 13 36.20 27.14 -8.35
C VAL A 13 36.40 27.58 -6.91
N LEU A 14 35.74 26.91 -5.97
CA LEU A 14 36.03 26.77 -4.52
C LEU A 14 34.83 26.00 -3.94
N SER A 15 34.90 24.96 -3.12
CA SER A 15 35.88 24.58 -2.12
C SER A 15 35.58 23.12 -1.75
N MET A 16 36.62 22.30 -1.67
CA MET A 16 36.54 20.94 -1.15
C MET A 16 36.48 20.99 0.37
N THR A 17 35.27 20.88 0.91
CA THR A 17 35.02 20.49 2.31
C THR A 17 33.82 19.56 2.31
N PHE A 18 34.07 18.27 2.02
CA PHE A 18 33.17 17.19 2.38
C PHE A 18 33.14 17.12 3.91
N PHE A 19 32.22 17.86 4.50
CA PHE A 19 31.89 17.76 5.92
C PHE A 19 31.25 16.39 6.12
N MET A 20 32.06 15.41 6.53
CA MET A 20 31.58 14.13 7.03
C MET A 20 30.88 14.37 8.37
N VAL A 21 29.63 14.81 8.30
CA VAL A 21 28.71 14.83 9.43
C VAL A 21 28.15 13.41 9.58
N LEU A 22 28.93 12.56 10.25
CA LEU A 22 28.38 11.40 10.95
C LEU A 22 27.66 11.92 12.21
N THR A 23 26.43 12.39 12.06
CA THR A 23 25.50 12.50 13.20
C THR A 23 24.88 11.13 13.44
N ILE A 24 25.67 10.26 14.08
CA ILE A 24 25.15 9.08 14.77
C ILE A 24 24.69 9.56 16.15
N MET A 25 23.50 10.16 16.22
CA MET A 25 22.86 10.53 17.48
C MET A 25 21.34 10.41 17.33
N THR A 26 20.85 9.17 17.34
CA THR A 26 19.56 8.83 17.94
C THR A 26 19.82 7.88 19.09
N GLY A 27 20.14 8.47 20.23
CA GLY A 27 20.03 7.80 21.51
C GLY A 27 18.59 7.90 22.01
N CYS A 28 17.83 6.82 21.90
CA CYS A 28 16.88 6.37 22.92
C CYS A 28 16.48 4.93 22.56
N GLY A 29 16.75 3.99 23.47
CA GLY A 29 16.52 2.57 23.24
C GLY A 29 15.04 2.25 23.01
N LYS A 30 14.68 1.99 21.76
CA LYS A 30 13.72 0.95 21.39
C LYS A 30 14.39 0.20 20.25
N LYS A 31 14.52 -1.12 20.38
CA LYS A 31 14.84 -1.96 19.23
C LYS A 31 13.83 -1.54 18.16
N GLU A 32 14.27 -0.99 17.04
CA GLU A 32 13.44 -0.96 15.85
C GLU A 32 12.99 -2.41 15.70
N ASP A 33 11.70 -2.67 15.93
CA ASP A 33 11.25 -4.05 16.13
C ASP A 33 11.57 -4.76 14.81
N SER A 34 12.51 -5.72 14.86
CA SER A 34 13.03 -6.36 13.66
C SER A 34 11.89 -6.97 12.84
N ALA A 35 10.76 -7.30 13.49
CA ALA A 35 9.54 -7.75 12.83
C ALA A 35 8.85 -6.65 12.02
N LEU A 36 8.76 -5.42 12.53
CA LEU A 36 8.14 -4.28 11.84
C LEU A 36 8.94 -3.88 10.60
N SER A 37 10.26 -3.79 10.72
CA SER A 37 11.15 -3.47 9.60
C SER A 37 11.10 -4.56 8.51
N ALA A 38 11.12 -5.84 8.91
CA ALA A 38 10.95 -6.95 7.99
C ALA A 38 9.59 -6.92 7.27
N TYR A 39 8.50 -6.69 8.00
CA TYR A 39 7.16 -6.56 7.42
C TYR A 39 7.08 -5.45 6.37
N LYS A 40 7.59 -4.26 6.68
CA LYS A 40 7.63 -3.13 5.73
C LYS A 40 8.45 -3.46 4.48
N THR A 41 9.57 -4.15 4.64
CA THR A 41 10.40 -4.61 3.52
C THR A 41 9.63 -5.59 2.63
N SER A 42 9.02 -6.62 3.21
CA SER A 42 8.21 -7.59 2.45
C SER A 42 7.00 -6.95 1.76
N MET A 43 6.36 -5.98 2.40
CA MET A 43 5.28 -5.23 1.76
C MET A 43 5.79 -4.38 0.59
N SER A 44 6.94 -3.71 0.73
CA SER A 44 7.58 -2.97 -0.38
C SER A 44 7.86 -3.89 -1.57
N GLU A 45 8.47 -5.05 -1.32
CA GLU A 45 8.75 -6.05 -2.36
C GLU A 45 7.46 -6.55 -3.04
N PHE A 46 6.38 -6.71 -2.27
CA PHE A 46 5.07 -7.05 -2.82
C PHE A 46 4.53 -5.97 -3.77
N TYR A 47 4.58 -4.68 -3.37
CA TYR A 47 4.13 -3.59 -4.25
C TYR A 47 5.01 -3.43 -5.49
N ASP A 48 6.33 -3.62 -5.37
CA ASP A 48 7.24 -3.60 -6.52
C ASP A 48 6.87 -4.69 -7.54
N LYS A 49 6.57 -5.91 -7.07
CA LYS A 49 6.07 -6.99 -7.93
C LYS A 49 4.74 -6.65 -8.61
N LEU A 50 3.80 -6.04 -7.89
CA LEU A 50 2.52 -5.64 -8.50
C LEU A 50 2.73 -4.62 -9.63
N ALA A 51 3.64 -3.66 -9.45
CA ALA A 51 3.98 -2.71 -10.51
C ALA A 51 4.67 -3.39 -11.71
N GLU A 52 5.54 -4.38 -11.46
CA GLU A 52 6.15 -5.19 -12.52
C GLU A 52 5.11 -6.00 -13.30
N TYR A 53 4.18 -6.66 -12.61
CA TYR A 53 3.11 -7.43 -13.24
C TYR A 53 2.14 -6.52 -14.01
N ASP A 54 1.76 -5.36 -13.48
CA ASP A 54 0.94 -4.38 -14.21
C ASP A 54 1.62 -3.97 -15.53
N SER A 55 2.91 -3.63 -15.47
CA SER A 55 3.66 -3.30 -16.68
C SER A 55 3.76 -4.48 -17.65
N SER A 56 3.90 -5.70 -17.14
CA SER A 56 4.05 -6.91 -17.97
C SER A 56 2.74 -7.28 -18.65
N ILE A 57 1.63 -7.26 -17.91
CA ILE A 57 0.27 -7.50 -18.44
C ILE A 57 -0.10 -6.44 -19.48
N ASN A 58 0.13 -5.15 -19.19
CA ASN A 58 -0.14 -4.06 -20.14
C ASN A 58 0.78 -4.10 -21.38
N GLY A 59 1.89 -4.85 -21.31
CA GLY A 59 2.81 -5.06 -22.42
C GLY A 59 2.44 -6.21 -23.35
N ILE A 60 1.44 -7.04 -23.00
CA ILE A 60 1.03 -8.18 -23.82
C ILE A 60 0.48 -7.69 -25.17
N ASN A 61 0.95 -8.30 -26.26
CA ASN A 61 0.35 -8.10 -27.57
C ASN A 61 -0.92 -8.96 -27.69
N PRO A 62 -2.14 -8.37 -27.74
CA PRO A 62 -3.39 -9.14 -27.74
C PRO A 62 -3.60 -9.97 -29.01
N ASP A 63 -2.90 -9.64 -30.11
CA ASP A 63 -2.99 -10.37 -31.38
C ASP A 63 -2.00 -11.56 -31.46
N SER A 64 -1.21 -11.79 -30.41
CA SER A 64 -0.25 -12.91 -30.36
C SER A 64 -0.95 -14.24 -30.04
N ASP A 65 -0.51 -15.32 -30.66
CA ASP A 65 -0.95 -16.68 -30.32
C ASP A 65 -0.62 -17.07 -28.87
N SER A 66 0.35 -16.40 -28.24
CA SER A 66 0.78 -16.59 -26.84
C SER A 66 0.07 -15.67 -25.84
N ALA A 67 -0.75 -14.70 -26.28
CA ALA A 67 -1.30 -13.65 -25.41
C ALA A 67 -2.06 -14.21 -24.20
N LYS A 68 -2.82 -15.28 -24.42
CA LYS A 68 -3.55 -15.98 -23.36
C LYS A 68 -2.60 -16.60 -22.32
N GLU A 69 -1.60 -17.34 -22.78
CA GLU A 69 -0.67 -18.05 -21.91
C GLU A 69 0.16 -17.05 -21.08
N GLU A 70 0.58 -15.94 -21.70
CA GLU A 70 1.26 -14.84 -21.00
C GLU A 70 0.38 -14.20 -19.92
N LEU A 71 -0.87 -13.86 -20.27
CA LEU A 71 -1.80 -13.24 -19.32
C LEU A 71 -2.04 -14.15 -18.10
N LEU A 72 -2.39 -15.42 -18.34
CA LEU A 72 -2.67 -16.37 -17.27
C LEU A 72 -1.42 -16.64 -16.43
N GLY A 73 -0.24 -16.74 -17.06
CA GLY A 73 1.03 -16.90 -16.35
C GLY A 73 1.34 -15.74 -15.40
N TYR A 74 1.16 -14.49 -15.83
CA TYR A 74 1.36 -13.34 -14.94
C TYR A 74 0.31 -13.28 -13.82
N LEU A 75 -0.93 -13.69 -14.07
CA LEU A 75 -1.97 -13.75 -13.04
C LEU A 75 -1.68 -14.83 -12.00
N ASP A 76 -1.12 -15.98 -12.41
CA ASP A 76 -0.62 -17.01 -11.50
C ASP A 76 0.51 -16.47 -10.61
N GLU A 77 1.52 -15.83 -11.20
CA GLU A 77 2.64 -15.24 -10.47
C GLU A 77 2.19 -14.11 -9.51
N MET A 78 1.21 -13.32 -9.93
CA MET A 78 0.59 -12.30 -9.09
C MET A 78 -0.18 -12.93 -7.93
N ASN A 79 -0.96 -13.98 -8.17
CA ASN A 79 -1.67 -14.72 -7.14
C ASN A 79 -0.71 -15.30 -6.08
N GLU A 80 0.44 -15.84 -6.49
CA GLU A 80 1.47 -16.29 -5.55
C GLU A 80 2.06 -15.15 -4.72
N ALA A 81 2.24 -13.96 -5.30
CA ALA A 81 2.66 -12.77 -4.55
C ALA A 81 1.61 -12.36 -3.49
N TYR A 82 0.32 -12.42 -3.83
CA TYR A 82 -0.77 -12.17 -2.88
C TYR A 82 -0.85 -13.23 -1.77
N LYS A 83 -0.60 -14.50 -2.08
CA LYS A 83 -0.50 -15.57 -1.06
C LYS A 83 0.64 -15.32 -0.10
N ALA A 84 1.84 -15.03 -0.62
CA ALA A 84 2.99 -14.72 0.19
C ALA A 84 2.73 -13.51 1.11
N MET A 85 2.08 -12.46 0.60
CA MET A 85 1.68 -11.29 1.37
C MET A 85 0.67 -11.64 2.47
N GLY A 86 -0.38 -12.40 2.16
CA GLY A 86 -1.41 -12.79 3.12
C GLY A 86 -0.93 -13.76 4.21
N GLU A 87 0.24 -14.38 4.05
CA GLU A 87 0.89 -15.23 5.05
C GLU A 87 1.85 -14.46 5.97
N LEU A 88 2.15 -13.19 5.67
CA LEU A 88 3.00 -12.36 6.51
C LEU A 88 2.37 -12.17 7.89
N LYS A 89 3.20 -12.31 8.93
CA LYS A 89 2.79 -11.95 10.29
C LYS A 89 2.66 -10.43 10.40
N VAL A 90 1.43 -9.95 10.45
CA VAL A 90 1.13 -8.52 10.62
C VAL A 90 1.57 -8.06 12.03
N PRO A 91 2.41 -7.02 12.13
CA PRO A 91 2.79 -6.42 13.42
C PRO A 91 1.57 -5.89 14.19
N ASN A 92 1.65 -5.85 15.53
CA ASN A 92 0.52 -5.43 16.37
C ASN A 92 0.06 -4.00 16.05
N GLU A 93 1.01 -3.13 15.67
CA GLU A 93 0.79 -1.75 15.24
C GLU A 93 -0.13 -1.67 14.00
N PHE A 94 -0.19 -2.74 13.21
CA PHE A 94 -1.01 -2.86 12.01
C PHE A 94 -2.13 -3.90 12.16
N SER A 95 -2.47 -4.30 13.39
CA SER A 95 -3.50 -5.32 13.63
C SER A 95 -4.85 -5.03 12.96
N GLY A 96 -5.22 -3.76 12.79
CA GLY A 96 -6.44 -3.34 12.08
C GLY A 96 -6.49 -3.66 10.57
N ILE A 97 -5.39 -4.12 9.97
CA ILE A 97 -5.34 -4.56 8.56
C ILE A 97 -5.05 -6.05 8.40
N ALA A 98 -5.00 -6.83 9.49
CA ALA A 98 -4.68 -8.26 9.42
C ALA A 98 -5.70 -9.04 8.58
N ASP A 99 -6.99 -8.78 8.78
CA ASP A 99 -8.06 -9.42 8.00
C ASP A 99 -8.06 -8.93 6.55
N ILE A 100 -7.65 -7.68 6.30
CA ILE A 100 -7.56 -7.09 4.96
C ILE A 100 -6.52 -7.81 4.09
N ALA A 101 -5.38 -8.20 4.68
CA ALA A 101 -4.35 -8.97 3.99
C ALA A 101 -4.87 -10.36 3.56
N SER A 102 -5.63 -11.03 4.45
CA SER A 102 -6.24 -12.32 4.12
C SER A 102 -7.34 -12.18 3.06
N GLU A 103 -8.19 -11.16 3.16
CA GLU A 103 -9.22 -10.87 2.14
C GLU A 103 -8.60 -10.62 0.77
N ALA A 104 -7.55 -9.80 0.70
CA ALA A 104 -6.84 -9.51 -0.54
C ALA A 104 -6.34 -10.78 -1.22
N LYS A 105 -5.71 -11.67 -0.44
CA LYS A 105 -5.27 -12.99 -0.90
C LYS A 105 -6.43 -13.82 -1.43
N ASP A 106 -7.50 -13.97 -0.66
CA ASP A 106 -8.63 -14.82 -1.03
C ASP A 106 -9.31 -14.30 -2.30
N TYR A 107 -9.48 -12.98 -2.42
CA TYR A 107 -10.03 -12.37 -3.64
C TYR A 107 -9.10 -12.56 -4.84
N MET A 108 -7.79 -12.40 -4.71
CA MET A 108 -6.88 -12.63 -5.82
C MET A 108 -6.87 -14.09 -6.27
N GLN A 109 -6.96 -15.03 -5.32
CA GLN A 109 -7.11 -16.44 -5.65
C GLN A 109 -8.39 -16.70 -6.44
N MET A 110 -9.54 -16.17 -6.00
CA MET A 110 -10.81 -16.29 -6.73
C MET A 110 -10.72 -15.63 -8.12
N ALA A 111 -10.04 -14.49 -8.24
CA ALA A 111 -9.83 -13.82 -9.53
C ALA A 111 -9.04 -14.72 -10.49
N ASN A 112 -7.92 -15.27 -10.03
CA ASN A 112 -7.07 -16.15 -10.81
C ASN A 112 -7.83 -17.39 -11.31
N GLU A 113 -8.55 -18.07 -10.41
CA GLU A 113 -9.39 -19.22 -10.74
C GLU A 113 -10.46 -18.87 -11.81
N CYS A 114 -11.06 -17.69 -11.71
CA CYS A 114 -12.05 -17.22 -12.68
C CYS A 114 -11.43 -16.85 -14.03
N TYR A 115 -10.23 -16.25 -14.06
CA TYR A 115 -9.51 -15.97 -15.31
C TYR A 115 -9.15 -17.27 -16.05
N HIS A 116 -8.64 -18.27 -15.34
CA HIS A 116 -8.41 -19.60 -15.92
C HIS A 116 -9.70 -20.20 -16.48
N LYS A 117 -10.79 -20.16 -15.70
CA LYS A 117 -12.10 -20.64 -16.18
C LYS A 117 -12.58 -19.90 -17.43
N ALA A 118 -12.32 -18.60 -17.54
CA ALA A 118 -12.70 -17.78 -18.68
C ALA A 118 -11.92 -18.12 -19.96
N TYR A 119 -10.69 -18.62 -19.87
CA TYR A 119 -9.76 -18.70 -21.00
C TYR A 119 -9.22 -20.11 -21.32
N ASP A 120 -9.23 -21.06 -20.39
CA ASP A 120 -8.64 -22.40 -20.60
C ASP A 120 -9.41 -23.25 -21.62
N ASN A 121 -10.70 -23.01 -21.80
CA ASN A 121 -11.57 -23.73 -22.73
C ASN A 121 -12.24 -22.78 -23.74
N GLU A 122 -13.52 -22.99 -24.05
CA GLU A 122 -14.32 -21.98 -24.72
C GLU A 122 -14.43 -20.75 -23.82
N PHE A 123 -14.36 -19.57 -24.44
CA PHE A 123 -14.39 -18.32 -23.72
C PHE A 123 -15.69 -18.16 -22.91
N ASP A 124 -15.57 -17.88 -21.62
CA ASP A 124 -16.69 -17.68 -20.70
C ASP A 124 -16.71 -16.25 -20.15
N GLU A 125 -17.60 -15.42 -20.72
CA GLU A 125 -17.78 -14.01 -20.38
C GLU A 125 -18.22 -13.81 -18.93
N GLU A 126 -19.04 -14.71 -18.37
CA GLU A 126 -19.48 -14.61 -16.97
C GLU A 126 -18.30 -14.82 -16.02
N SER A 127 -17.44 -15.79 -16.32
CA SER A 127 -16.22 -16.02 -15.54
C SER A 127 -15.25 -14.84 -15.66
N LEU A 128 -15.10 -14.23 -16.83
CA LEU A 128 -14.26 -13.04 -16.99
C LEU A 128 -14.78 -11.84 -16.17
N SER A 129 -16.10 -11.63 -16.19
CA SER A 129 -16.75 -10.58 -15.39
C SER A 129 -16.53 -10.80 -13.90
N LEU A 130 -16.66 -12.03 -13.43
CA LEU A 130 -16.41 -12.37 -12.03
C LEU A 130 -14.93 -12.21 -11.65
N ALA A 131 -14.02 -12.64 -12.53
CA ALA A 131 -12.57 -12.45 -12.35
C ALA A 131 -12.21 -10.98 -12.16
N SER A 132 -12.74 -10.11 -13.01
CA SER A 132 -12.51 -8.66 -12.96
C SER A 132 -12.98 -8.06 -11.62
N GLN A 133 -14.15 -8.44 -11.14
CA GLN A 133 -14.67 -7.95 -9.86
C GLN A 133 -13.83 -8.42 -8.66
N TYR A 134 -13.36 -9.68 -8.67
CA TYR A 134 -12.48 -10.17 -7.61
C TYR A 134 -11.10 -9.53 -7.65
N TYR A 135 -10.53 -9.34 -8.85
CA TYR A 135 -9.29 -8.61 -9.06
C TYR A 135 -9.37 -7.18 -8.52
N GLU A 136 -10.45 -6.46 -8.81
CA GLU A 136 -10.69 -5.12 -8.27
C GLU A 136 -10.78 -5.14 -6.73
N ARG A 137 -11.51 -6.10 -6.16
CA ARG A 137 -11.62 -6.26 -4.70
C ARG A 137 -10.27 -6.53 -4.04
N ALA A 138 -9.42 -7.36 -4.64
CA ALA A 138 -8.08 -7.64 -4.15
C ALA A 138 -7.18 -6.39 -4.17
N ASN A 139 -7.15 -5.67 -5.30
CA ASN A 139 -6.38 -4.43 -5.45
C ASN A 139 -6.85 -3.33 -4.49
N LYS A 140 -8.16 -3.24 -4.26
CA LYS A 140 -8.72 -2.28 -3.31
C LYS A 140 -8.23 -2.52 -1.88
N ARG A 141 -8.18 -3.78 -1.43
CA ARG A 141 -7.63 -4.17 -0.12
C ARG A 141 -6.15 -3.83 -0.04
N THR A 142 -5.40 -4.16 -1.08
CA THR A 142 -3.98 -3.80 -1.21
C THR A 142 -3.72 -2.29 -1.12
N PHE A 143 -4.58 -1.47 -1.74
CA PHE A 143 -4.49 -0.01 -1.67
C PHE A 143 -4.81 0.52 -0.27
N ILE A 144 -5.77 -0.07 0.43
CA ILE A 144 -6.06 0.27 1.84
C ILE A 144 -4.85 -0.04 2.73
N MET A 145 -4.24 -1.22 2.55
CA MET A 145 -3.02 -1.58 3.28
C MET A 145 -1.88 -0.57 3.01
N LEU A 146 -1.75 -0.08 1.78
CA LEU A 146 -0.73 0.91 1.41
C LEU A 146 -0.94 2.23 2.16
N GLN A 147 -2.18 2.73 2.17
CA GLN A 147 -2.56 3.94 2.93
C GLN A 147 -2.17 3.80 4.41
N VAL A 148 -2.54 2.68 5.05
CA VAL A 148 -2.21 2.43 6.46
C VAL A 148 -0.70 2.36 6.69
N LEU A 149 0.06 1.71 5.80
CA LEU A 149 1.52 1.65 5.87
C LEU A 149 2.19 3.03 5.77
N HIS A 150 1.56 3.96 5.05
CA HIS A 150 1.98 5.36 4.95
C HIS A 150 1.45 6.26 6.09
N GLY A 151 0.65 5.72 7.01
CA GLY A 151 0.04 6.48 8.10
C GLY A 151 -1.18 7.32 7.67
N GLU A 152 -1.77 6.99 6.52
CA GLU A 152 -3.00 7.61 6.03
C GLU A 152 -4.24 6.91 6.60
N ASN A 153 -5.35 7.65 6.70
CA ASN A 153 -6.63 7.07 7.08
C ASN A 153 -7.35 6.55 5.82
N PRO A 154 -7.64 5.24 5.72
CA PRO A 154 -8.31 4.69 4.55
C PRO A 154 -9.66 5.38 4.31
N THR A 155 -9.84 5.93 3.12
CA THR A 155 -11.08 6.60 2.72
C THR A 155 -11.90 5.68 1.83
N ASP A 156 -12.66 4.76 2.42
CA ASP A 156 -13.57 3.93 1.63
C ASP A 156 -14.85 3.52 2.39
N GLU A 157 -15.98 3.61 1.69
CA GLU A 157 -17.29 3.17 2.18
C GLU A 157 -17.33 1.64 2.22
N GLY A 158 -17.23 1.06 3.42
CA GLY A 158 -17.33 -0.39 3.64
C GLY A 158 -16.11 -1.03 4.30
N VAL A 159 -15.06 -0.25 4.62
CA VAL A 159 -13.90 -0.74 5.37
C VAL A 159 -13.72 0.08 6.66
N SER A 160 -14.10 -0.52 7.77
CA SER A 160 -13.82 0.01 9.11
C SER A 160 -12.46 -0.53 9.58
N VAL A 161 -11.39 0.22 9.35
CA VAL A 161 -10.14 -0.04 10.07
C VAL A 161 -10.34 0.50 11.49
N THR A 162 -10.28 -0.37 12.50
CA THR A 162 -10.27 0.09 13.90
C THR A 162 -8.89 0.70 14.16
N THR A 163 -8.77 2.00 13.90
CA THR A 163 -7.54 2.78 14.01
C THR A 163 -7.21 3.19 15.45
N GLU A 164 -7.72 2.49 16.47
CA GLU A 164 -7.53 2.87 17.88
C GLU A 164 -6.07 2.77 18.38
N ASP A 165 -5.20 2.08 17.63
CA ASP A 165 -3.75 2.03 17.91
C ASP A 165 -2.86 2.61 16.80
N ALA A 166 -3.38 2.79 15.57
CA ALA A 166 -2.63 3.44 14.48
C ALA A 166 -2.48 4.96 14.71
N PHE A 167 -3.40 5.59 15.45
CA PHE A 167 -3.38 7.02 15.73
C PHE A 167 -2.42 7.46 16.86
N LYS A 168 -1.89 6.53 17.67
CA LYS A 168 -1.09 6.92 18.85
C LYS A 168 0.36 7.33 18.56
N PHE A 169 0.83 7.19 17.32
CA PHE A 169 2.25 7.42 16.99
C PHE A 169 2.51 8.62 16.06
N ALA A 170 1.48 9.31 15.56
CA ALA A 170 1.66 10.43 14.62
C ALA A 170 1.68 11.82 15.28
N THR A 171 1.47 11.95 16.59
CA THR A 171 1.51 13.23 17.30
C THR A 171 2.55 13.21 18.41
N ILE A 172 3.83 13.18 18.04
CA ILE A 172 4.91 13.59 18.94
C ILE A 172 5.62 14.77 18.29
N SER A 173 5.51 15.93 18.98
CA SER A 173 6.13 17.25 18.74
C SER A 173 5.40 18.10 17.67
N ASP A 174 4.79 19.25 17.96
CA ASP A 174 5.20 20.34 18.87
C ASP A 174 4.02 21.00 19.63
N ASP A 175 4.42 21.72 20.69
CA ASP A 175 3.69 22.27 21.83
C ASP A 175 2.54 23.28 21.59
N ASP A 176 1.72 23.39 22.66
CA ASP A 176 0.95 24.54 23.17
C ASP A 176 -0.17 25.15 22.29
N GLU A 177 -1.43 24.88 22.63
CA GLU A 177 -2.20 25.74 23.56
C GLU A 177 -3.56 25.11 23.93
N ALA A 178 -3.97 25.41 25.16
CA ALA A 178 -5.23 25.01 25.78
C ALA A 178 -6.45 25.65 25.09
N GLU A 179 -7.63 25.05 25.30
CA GLU A 179 -8.89 25.65 25.79
C GLU A 179 -9.94 24.50 25.83
N GLU A 180 -10.32 24.00 27.01
CA GLU A 180 -11.47 24.46 27.83
C GLU A 180 -12.81 24.34 27.07
N THR A 181 -13.63 23.31 27.38
CA THR A 181 -14.97 23.40 28.01
C THR A 181 -16.00 22.71 27.08
N GLU A 182 -17.09 22.06 27.47
CA GLU A 182 -17.77 21.90 28.76
C GLU A 182 -18.70 20.65 28.68
N GLU A 183 -19.03 20.09 29.84
CA GLU A 183 -20.07 19.06 30.05
C GLU A 183 -21.46 19.51 29.59
N VAL A 184 -22.28 18.59 29.09
CA VAL A 184 -23.73 18.58 29.42
C VAL A 184 -24.18 17.15 29.67
N THR A 185 -24.31 16.80 30.95
CA THR A 185 -25.16 15.71 31.43
C THR A 185 -26.56 16.25 31.66
N GLU A 186 -27.61 15.56 31.22
CA GLU A 186 -28.91 15.65 31.89
C GLU A 186 -29.59 14.29 31.92
N ASP A 187 -29.91 13.91 33.15
CA ASP A 187 -30.34 12.61 33.63
C ASP A 187 -31.78 12.23 33.24
N THR A 188 -31.96 10.92 33.12
CA THR A 188 -33.22 10.22 33.33
C THR A 188 -33.66 10.28 34.80
N GLU A 189 -34.93 10.62 35.08
CA GLU A 189 -35.58 10.16 36.31
C GLU A 189 -37.10 9.91 36.11
N SER A 190 -37.55 8.79 36.68
CA SER A 190 -38.92 8.28 36.72
C SER A 190 -39.60 8.58 38.07
N THR A 191 -40.92 8.30 38.14
CA THR A 191 -41.81 8.22 39.35
C THR A 191 -42.28 9.57 39.89
N GLU A 192 -43.56 9.80 40.24
CA GLU A 192 -44.68 8.93 40.68
C GLU A 192 -45.96 9.04 39.83
#